data_AF-A0A919SFW9-F1
#
_entry.id   AF-A0A919SFW9-F1
#
_cell.length_a   1.000
_cell.length_b   1.000
_cell.length_c   1.000
_cell.angle_alpha   90.00
_cell.angle_beta   90.00
_cell.angle_gamma   90.00
#
_symmetry.space_group_name_H-M   'P 1'
#
loop_
_entity.id
_entity.type
_entity.pdbx_description
1 polymer ?
#
loop_
_entity_poly.entity_id
_entity_poly.type
_entity_poly.pdbx_seq_one_letter_code
_entity_poly.pdbx_strand_id
1 'polypeptide(L)'
;MSPDDDGSVAADGRYVTGSGRRRQAADPGVPDSLRRELVNELTTARSLARDTPDAARTRVEDAEVALGERGDPWWEPTSDGQRVRLAATMRALLRHRRPEATICPSDAARVTGGESWRDLMGTAREVAAELSRAGVIAVRQHGSDVDVATATGPIRLARGPDW
;
A
#
# COMPACT_ATOMS: atom_id res chain seq x y z
N MET A 1 -2.51 -35.13 7.02
CA MET A 1 -2.49 -33.68 6.72
C MET A 1 -1.28 -33.14 7.45
N SER A 2 -0.14 -33.00 6.77
CA SER A 2 1.14 -32.68 7.43
C SER A 2 1.15 -31.22 7.90
N PRO A 3 1.68 -30.91 9.09
CA PRO A 3 1.71 -29.57 9.67
C PRO A 3 2.87 -28.69 9.16
N ASP A 4 3.60 -29.10 8.14
CA ASP A 4 4.83 -28.42 7.66
C ASP A 4 4.67 -27.83 6.24
N ASP A 5 3.65 -27.01 6.00
CA ASP A 5 3.60 -26.12 4.82
C ASP A 5 4.07 -24.70 5.23
N ASP A 6 5.23 -24.64 5.91
CA ASP A 6 5.99 -23.40 6.04
C ASP A 6 6.59 -23.12 4.66
N GLY A 7 5.99 -22.16 3.96
CA GLY A 7 6.28 -21.91 2.56
C GLY A 7 7.75 -21.61 2.34
N SER A 8 8.43 -22.44 1.54
CA SER A 8 9.84 -22.21 1.22
C SER A 8 10.00 -20.96 0.35
N VAL A 9 10.92 -20.08 0.77
CA VAL A 9 11.35 -18.92 0.00
C VAL A 9 12.40 -19.38 -1.02
N ALA A 10 12.25 -18.97 -2.28
CA ALA A 10 13.24 -19.24 -3.32
C ALA A 10 14.61 -18.61 -2.97
N ALA A 11 15.70 -19.16 -3.50
CA ALA A 11 17.07 -18.70 -3.19
C ALA A 11 17.31 -17.22 -3.52
N ASP A 12 16.56 -16.66 -4.46
CA ASP A 12 16.62 -15.25 -4.84
C ASP A 12 15.75 -14.33 -3.96
N GLY A 13 14.99 -14.88 -3.02
CA GLY A 13 14.09 -14.15 -2.13
C GLY A 13 12.84 -13.57 -2.82
N ARG A 14 12.67 -13.79 -4.13
CA ARG A 14 11.62 -13.12 -4.94
C ARG A 14 10.28 -13.82 -4.89
N TYR A 15 10.30 -15.09 -4.53
CA TYR A 15 9.11 -15.94 -4.53
C TYR A 15 9.02 -16.78 -3.27
N VAL A 16 7.80 -17.05 -2.86
CA VAL A 16 7.48 -18.04 -1.84
C VAL A 16 6.51 -19.06 -2.41
N THR A 17 6.67 -20.32 -2.02
CA THR A 17 5.76 -21.41 -2.44
C THR A 17 4.94 -21.84 -1.24
N GLY A 18 3.61 -21.80 -1.33
CA GLY A 18 2.71 -22.31 -0.30
C GLY A 18 1.46 -22.92 -0.93
N SER A 19 0.99 -24.05 -0.39
CA SER A 19 -0.17 -24.78 -0.92
C SER A 19 -0.05 -25.13 -2.42
N GLY A 20 1.17 -25.44 -2.86
CA GLY A 20 1.49 -25.79 -4.25
C GLY A 20 1.46 -24.63 -5.25
N ARG A 21 1.26 -23.37 -4.79
CA ARG A 21 1.31 -22.19 -5.65
C ARG A 21 2.52 -21.33 -5.34
N ARG A 22 3.25 -20.95 -6.39
CA ARG A 22 4.31 -19.95 -6.34
C ARG A 22 3.68 -18.56 -6.39
N ARG A 23 3.99 -17.73 -5.40
CA ARG A 23 3.59 -16.32 -5.34
C ARG A 23 4.81 -15.45 -5.11
N GLN A 24 4.69 -14.17 -5.45
CA GLN A 24 5.72 -13.19 -5.15
C GLN A 24 5.91 -13.09 -3.63
N ALA A 25 7.15 -13.00 -3.18
CA ALA A 25 7.47 -12.69 -1.78
C ALA A 25 7.18 -11.21 -1.50
N ALA A 26 6.84 -10.87 -0.26
CA ALA A 26 6.75 -9.47 0.14
C ALA A 26 8.08 -8.74 -0.13
N ASP A 27 8.00 -7.53 -0.66
CA ASP A 27 9.14 -6.70 -1.01
C ASP A 27 10.01 -6.44 0.23
N PRO A 28 11.29 -6.86 0.26
CA PRO A 28 12.18 -6.65 1.40
C PRO A 28 12.53 -5.18 1.63
N GLY A 29 12.38 -4.31 0.61
CA GLY A 29 12.66 -2.87 0.68
C GLY A 29 11.62 -2.06 1.47
N VAL A 30 10.47 -2.65 1.85
CA VAL A 30 9.46 -1.99 2.66
C VAL A 30 9.98 -1.78 4.10
N PRO A 31 10.01 -0.54 4.63
CA PRO A 31 10.46 -0.28 6.00
C PRO A 31 9.64 -1.05 7.05
N ASP A 32 10.30 -1.59 8.07
CA ASP A 32 9.66 -2.50 9.04
C ASP A 32 8.43 -1.92 9.73
N SER A 33 8.41 -0.62 10.05
CA SER A 33 7.25 0.03 10.65
C SER A 33 6.04 -0.01 9.71
N LEU A 34 6.24 0.38 8.45
CA LEU A 34 5.19 0.40 7.44
C LEU A 34 4.78 -1.04 7.05
N ARG A 35 5.74 -1.97 7.00
CA ARG A 35 5.46 -3.40 6.80
C ARG A 35 4.52 -3.93 7.87
N ARG A 36 4.80 -3.65 9.15
CA ARG A 36 3.93 -4.09 10.26
C ARG A 36 2.51 -3.51 10.12
N GLU A 37 2.38 -2.23 9.78
CA GLU A 37 1.08 -1.61 9.54
C GLU A 37 0.30 -2.32 8.41
N LEU A 38 0.97 -2.61 7.28
CA LEU A 38 0.37 -3.28 6.13
C LEU A 38 -0.01 -4.75 6.42
N VAL A 39 0.83 -5.50 7.15
CA VAL A 39 0.54 -6.88 7.58
C VAL A 39 -0.64 -6.91 8.55
N ASN A 40 -0.72 -5.94 9.46
CA ASN A 40 -1.85 -5.79 10.37
C ASN A 40 -3.14 -5.51 9.60
N GLU A 41 -3.12 -4.57 8.64
CA GLU A 41 -4.27 -4.32 7.76
C GLU A 41 -4.67 -5.56 6.98
N LEU A 42 -3.72 -6.30 6.40
CA LEU A 42 -3.99 -7.53 5.67
C LEU A 42 -4.69 -8.57 6.56
N THR A 43 -4.24 -8.71 7.80
CA THR A 43 -4.87 -9.59 8.80
C THR A 43 -6.29 -9.14 9.12
N THR A 44 -6.49 -7.84 9.39
CA THR A 44 -7.82 -7.26 9.62
C THR A 44 -8.73 -7.47 8.42
N ALA A 45 -8.27 -7.17 7.20
CA ALA A 45 -9.02 -7.33 5.96
C ALA A 45 -9.47 -8.79 5.75
N ARG A 46 -8.59 -9.77 5.99
CA ARG A 46 -8.93 -11.20 5.90
C ARG A 46 -10.00 -11.61 6.92
N SER A 47 -9.98 -11.05 8.13
CA SER A 47 -10.99 -11.36 9.15
C SER A 47 -12.41 -10.92 8.76
N LEU A 48 -12.54 -9.88 7.92
CA LEU A 48 -13.82 -9.35 7.43
C LEU A 48 -14.47 -10.24 6.36
N ALA A 49 -13.75 -11.21 5.80
CA ALA A 49 -14.19 -11.97 4.63
C ALA A 49 -15.48 -12.78 4.84
N ARG A 50 -15.81 -13.11 6.10
CA ARG A 50 -17.08 -13.78 6.42
C ARG A 50 -18.28 -12.85 6.36
N ASP A 51 -18.11 -11.61 6.82
CA ASP A 51 -19.22 -10.68 7.04
C ASP A 51 -19.40 -9.70 5.87
N THR A 52 -18.29 -9.26 5.27
CA THR A 52 -18.26 -8.26 4.19
C THR A 52 -17.30 -8.69 3.07
N PRO A 53 -17.62 -9.75 2.32
CA PRO A 53 -16.67 -10.40 1.40
C PRO A 53 -16.11 -9.49 0.31
N ASP A 54 -16.92 -8.60 -0.28
CA ASP A 54 -16.47 -7.71 -1.35
C ASP A 54 -15.55 -6.59 -0.82
N ALA A 55 -15.89 -6.02 0.34
CA ALA A 55 -15.03 -5.05 1.01
C ALA A 55 -13.71 -5.70 1.45
N ALA A 56 -13.78 -6.90 2.02
CA ALA A 56 -12.61 -7.68 2.41
C ALA A 56 -11.70 -7.97 1.22
N ARG A 57 -12.25 -8.40 0.08
CA ARG A 57 -11.47 -8.67 -1.14
C ARG A 57 -10.66 -7.45 -1.58
N THR A 58 -11.32 -6.30 -1.68
CA THR A 58 -10.67 -5.04 -2.09
C THR A 58 -9.57 -4.63 -1.11
N ARG A 59 -9.80 -4.78 0.20
CA ARG A 59 -8.81 -4.45 1.24
C ARG A 59 -7.61 -5.39 1.24
N VAL A 60 -7.85 -6.69 1.04
CA VAL A 60 -6.80 -7.71 0.92
C VAL A 60 -5.95 -7.42 -0.31
N GLU A 61 -6.58 -7.13 -1.45
CA GLU A 61 -5.85 -6.80 -2.68
C GLU A 61 -4.97 -5.55 -2.50
N ASP A 62 -5.49 -4.48 -1.91
CA ASP A 62 -4.70 -3.27 -1.64
C ASP A 62 -3.49 -3.57 -0.74
N ALA A 63 -3.67 -4.36 0.32
CA ALA A 63 -2.57 -4.68 1.23
C ALA A 63 -1.53 -5.64 0.61
N GLU A 64 -1.97 -6.64 -0.17
CA GLU A 64 -1.07 -7.56 -0.89
C GLU A 64 -0.28 -6.82 -1.98
N VAL A 65 -0.91 -5.90 -2.71
CA VAL A 65 -0.23 -5.03 -3.69
C VAL A 65 0.76 -4.09 -2.98
N ALA A 66 0.37 -3.45 -1.88
CA ALA A 66 1.27 -2.57 -1.12
C ALA A 66 2.52 -3.31 -0.61
N LEU A 67 2.35 -4.52 -0.09
CA LEU A 67 3.45 -5.39 0.34
C LEU A 67 4.31 -5.91 -0.84
N GLY A 68 3.86 -5.74 -2.09
CA GLY A 68 4.53 -6.28 -3.26
C GLY A 68 4.35 -7.79 -3.39
N GLU A 69 3.30 -8.36 -2.82
CA GLU A 69 2.93 -9.78 -2.99
C GLU A 69 2.07 -10.00 -4.25
N ARG A 70 1.56 -8.90 -4.84
CA ARG A 70 0.80 -8.86 -6.09
C ARG A 70 1.12 -7.62 -6.92
N GLY A 71 0.76 -7.69 -8.20
CA GLY A 71 1.01 -6.65 -9.18
C GLY A 71 2.35 -6.87 -9.87
N ASP A 72 2.98 -5.77 -10.27
CA ASP A 72 4.30 -5.82 -10.89
C ASP A 72 5.37 -6.37 -9.92
N PRO A 73 6.35 -7.12 -10.44
CA PRO A 73 7.47 -7.58 -9.65
C PRO A 73 8.24 -6.40 -9.03
N TRP A 74 8.45 -6.39 -7.72
CA TRP A 74 9.12 -5.28 -7.02
C TRP A 74 10.60 -5.16 -7.39
N TRP A 75 11.20 -6.19 -7.99
CA TRP A 75 12.58 -6.13 -8.52
C TRP A 75 12.66 -5.54 -9.93
N GLU A 76 11.56 -5.46 -10.68
CA GLU A 76 11.48 -4.91 -12.04
C GLU A 76 10.14 -4.16 -12.23
N PRO A 77 9.84 -3.13 -11.42
CA PRO A 77 8.54 -2.49 -11.47
C PRO A 77 8.41 -1.56 -12.69
N THR A 78 7.25 -1.57 -13.36
CA THR A 78 6.94 -0.56 -14.38
C THR A 78 6.44 0.73 -13.73
N SER A 79 6.43 1.83 -14.48
CA SER A 79 5.89 3.10 -14.00
C SER A 79 4.40 3.00 -13.62
N ASP A 80 3.61 2.22 -14.37
CA ASP A 80 2.19 1.98 -14.07
C ASP A 80 2.03 1.10 -12.83
N GLY A 81 2.85 0.05 -12.70
CA GLY A 81 2.89 -0.78 -11.51
C GLY A 81 3.23 0.01 -10.24
N GLN A 82 4.17 0.95 -10.33
CA GLN A 82 4.50 1.86 -9.23
C GLN A 82 3.31 2.75 -8.84
N ARG A 83 2.56 3.29 -9.82
CA ARG A 83 1.34 4.08 -9.55
C ARG A 83 0.27 3.27 -8.84
N VAL A 84 0.02 2.05 -9.34
CA VAL A 84 -0.95 1.12 -8.73
C VAL A 84 -0.55 0.81 -7.28
N ARG A 85 0.73 0.51 -7.05
CA ARG A 85 1.26 0.20 -5.72
C ARG A 85 1.24 1.38 -4.76
N LEU A 86 1.52 2.59 -5.24
CA LEU A 86 1.37 3.83 -4.46
C LEU A 86 -0.07 4.03 -4.01
N ALA A 87 -1.04 3.89 -4.92
CA ALA A 87 -2.45 4.08 -4.62
C ALA A 87 -2.97 3.04 -3.60
N ALA A 88 -2.60 1.76 -3.81
CA ALA A 88 -2.92 0.67 -2.89
C ALA A 88 -2.32 0.91 -1.50
N THR A 89 -1.06 1.35 -1.44
CA THR A 89 -0.38 1.66 -0.17
C THR A 89 -1.07 2.79 0.58
N MET A 90 -1.46 3.87 -0.10
CA MET A 90 -2.15 4.99 0.54
C MET A 90 -3.46 4.53 1.18
N ARG A 91 -4.26 3.74 0.45
CA ARG A 91 -5.52 3.18 0.98
C ARG A 91 -5.27 2.23 2.15
N ALA A 92 -4.33 1.29 2.01
CA ALA A 92 -4.04 0.29 3.03
C ALA A 92 -3.55 0.91 4.35
N LEU A 93 -2.61 1.86 4.30
CA LEU A 93 -2.12 2.54 5.51
C LEU A 93 -3.22 3.38 6.17
N LEU A 94 -4.04 4.09 5.39
CA LEU A 94 -5.16 4.87 5.94
C LEU A 94 -6.27 3.99 6.53
N ARG A 95 -6.48 2.77 6.02
CA ARG A 95 -7.41 1.79 6.62
C ARG A 95 -6.88 1.23 7.94
N HIS A 96 -5.58 0.96 8.01
CA HIS A 96 -4.95 0.47 9.24
C HIS A 96 -5.04 1.48 10.38
N ARG A 97 -4.73 2.74 10.08
CA ARG A 97 -4.67 3.81 11.09
C ARG A 97 -6.08 4.23 11.52
N ARG A 98 -6.16 4.92 12.66
CA ARG A 98 -7.42 5.51 13.17
C ARG A 98 -8.06 6.44 12.13
N PRO A 99 -9.39 6.61 12.10
CA PRO A 99 -10.07 7.42 11.09
C PRO A 99 -9.53 8.85 10.94
N GLU A 100 -9.10 9.48 12.03
CA GLU A 100 -8.59 10.85 12.07
C GLU A 100 -7.08 10.94 11.76
N ALA A 101 -6.40 9.80 11.72
CA ALA A 101 -4.97 9.75 11.46
C ALA A 101 -4.68 10.06 9.99
N THR A 102 -3.45 10.49 9.76
CA THR A 102 -2.98 10.82 8.42
C THR A 102 -1.67 10.12 8.12
N ILE A 103 -1.39 9.94 6.82
CA ILE A 103 -0.07 9.57 6.30
C ILE A 103 0.53 10.77 5.57
N CYS A 104 1.75 10.63 5.05
CA CYS A 104 2.30 11.54 4.06
C CYS A 104 2.58 10.79 2.74
N PRO A 105 2.72 11.47 1.59
CA PRO A 105 3.10 10.82 0.33
C PRO A 105 4.40 10.02 0.43
N SER A 106 5.34 10.44 1.29
CA SER A 106 6.59 9.73 1.51
C SER A 106 6.44 8.37 2.21
N ASP A 107 5.36 8.14 2.95
CA ASP A 107 5.07 6.81 3.49
C ASP A 107 4.80 5.83 2.34
N ALA A 108 3.93 6.21 1.39
CA ALA A 108 3.61 5.38 0.22
C ALA A 108 4.83 5.17 -0.70
N ALA A 109 5.62 6.22 -0.92
CA ALA A 109 6.81 6.12 -1.75
C ALA A 109 7.90 5.24 -1.12
N ARG A 110 8.08 5.27 0.21
CA ARG A 110 9.04 4.38 0.88
C ARG A 110 8.66 2.92 0.75
N VAL A 111 7.36 2.61 0.82
CA VAL A 111 6.87 1.24 0.59
C VAL A 111 7.10 0.82 -0.87
N THR A 112 6.90 1.71 -1.83
CA THR A 112 6.94 1.36 -3.26
C THR A 112 8.34 1.37 -3.86
N GLY A 113 9.20 2.30 -3.44
CA GLY A 113 10.49 2.59 -4.06
C GLY A 113 11.71 2.19 -3.25
N GLY A 114 11.55 1.64 -2.04
CA GLY A 114 12.66 1.20 -1.19
C GLY A 114 13.71 2.29 -1.00
N GLU A 115 14.98 2.01 -1.33
CA GLU A 115 16.08 2.98 -1.22
C GLU A 115 15.92 4.19 -2.16
N SER A 116 15.32 3.98 -3.34
CA SER A 116 15.09 5.00 -4.38
C SER A 116 13.76 5.75 -4.22
N TRP A 117 13.11 5.68 -3.05
CA TRP A 117 11.78 6.26 -2.83
C TRP A 117 11.67 7.76 -3.15
N ARG A 118 12.78 8.51 -3.08
CA ARG A 118 12.80 9.94 -3.38
C ARG A 118 12.42 10.23 -4.83
N ASP A 119 12.80 9.35 -5.76
CA ASP A 119 12.50 9.50 -7.18
C ASP A 119 11.00 9.35 -7.45
N LEU A 120 10.28 8.66 -6.57
CA LEU A 120 8.82 8.49 -6.64
C LEU A 120 8.03 9.64 -6.00
N MET A 121 8.67 10.67 -5.45
CA MET A 121 7.94 11.78 -4.81
C MET A 121 6.99 12.51 -5.76
N GLY A 122 7.40 12.72 -7.01
CA GLY A 122 6.53 13.31 -8.04
C GLY A 122 5.29 12.44 -8.27
N THR A 123 5.52 11.17 -8.62
CA THR A 123 4.46 10.17 -8.86
C THR A 123 3.54 9.99 -7.64
N ALA A 124 4.08 9.98 -6.43
CA ALA A 124 3.29 9.85 -5.20
C ALA A 124 2.37 11.06 -4.99
N ARG A 125 2.83 12.29 -5.31
CA ARG A 125 1.96 13.48 -5.28
C ARG A 125 0.89 13.41 -6.36
N GLU A 126 1.23 12.98 -7.57
CA GLU A 126 0.28 12.82 -8.67
C GLU A 126 -0.83 11.80 -8.35
N VAL A 127 -0.45 10.62 -7.84
CA VAL A 127 -1.40 9.58 -7.40
C VAL A 127 -2.27 10.08 -6.25
N ALA A 128 -1.70 10.83 -5.29
CA ALA A 128 -2.50 11.45 -4.23
C ALA A 128 -3.51 12.47 -4.78
N ALA A 129 -3.14 13.27 -5.79
CA ALA A 129 -4.05 14.19 -6.46
C ALA A 129 -5.18 13.45 -7.19
N GLU A 130 -4.87 12.36 -7.87
CA GLU A 130 -5.86 11.51 -8.56
C GLU A 130 -6.87 10.92 -7.57
N LEU A 131 -6.38 10.30 -6.48
CA LEU A 131 -7.24 9.77 -5.43
C LEU A 131 -8.07 10.86 -4.74
N SER A 132 -7.52 12.06 -4.59
CA SER A 132 -8.23 13.17 -3.96
C SER A 132 -9.34 13.73 -4.85
N ARG A 133 -9.09 13.88 -6.17
CA ARG A 133 -10.13 14.23 -7.14
C ARG A 133 -11.25 13.20 -7.22
N ALA A 134 -10.94 11.94 -6.97
CA ALA A 134 -11.91 10.85 -6.91
C ALA A 134 -12.65 10.75 -5.55
N GLY A 135 -12.39 11.67 -4.60
CA GLY A 135 -13.03 11.66 -3.28
C GLY A 135 -12.53 10.58 -2.32
N VAL A 136 -11.61 9.72 -2.76
CA VAL A 136 -11.07 8.59 -1.97
C VAL A 136 -10.19 9.09 -0.83
N ILE A 137 -9.41 10.15 -1.03
CA ILE A 137 -8.58 10.75 0.04
C ILE A 137 -8.80 12.26 0.12
N ALA A 138 -8.60 12.83 1.31
CA ALA A 138 -8.46 14.27 1.47
C ALA A 138 -6.98 14.61 1.63
N VAL A 139 -6.55 15.75 1.07
CA VAL A 139 -5.19 16.27 1.27
C VAL A 139 -5.24 17.50 2.13
N ARG A 140 -4.37 17.54 3.15
CA ARG A 140 -4.30 18.60 4.14
C ARG A 140 -2.92 19.22 4.21
N GLN A 141 -2.87 20.54 4.36
CA GLN A 141 -1.66 21.29 4.68
C GLN A 141 -1.98 22.27 5.81
N HIS A 142 -1.14 22.27 6.86
CA HIS A 142 -1.38 23.05 8.09
C HIS A 142 -2.76 22.82 8.72
N GLY A 143 -3.33 21.63 8.57
CA GLY A 143 -4.62 21.24 9.15
C GLY A 143 -5.84 21.59 8.29
N SER A 144 -5.68 22.32 7.20
CA SER A 144 -6.75 22.66 6.26
C SER A 144 -6.70 21.80 5.01
N ASP A 145 -7.86 21.46 4.44
CA ASP A 145 -7.93 20.77 3.16
C ASP A 145 -7.40 21.67 2.04
N VAL A 146 -6.59 21.11 1.13
CA VAL A 146 -5.92 21.83 0.04
C VAL A 146 -5.94 21.02 -1.25
N ASP A 147 -5.84 21.71 -2.39
CA ASP A 147 -5.57 21.07 -3.67
C ASP A 147 -4.08 20.71 -3.78
N VAL A 148 -3.77 19.43 -3.97
CA VAL A 148 -2.40 18.92 -4.20
C VAL A 148 -1.70 19.65 -5.34
N ALA A 149 -2.43 20.02 -6.40
CA ALA A 149 -1.86 20.63 -7.60
C ALA A 149 -1.20 21.99 -7.30
N THR A 150 -1.66 22.68 -6.27
CA THR A 150 -1.14 23.99 -5.85
C THR A 150 -0.34 23.93 -4.56
N ALA A 151 -0.50 22.86 -3.77
CA ALA A 151 0.19 22.67 -2.50
C ALA A 151 1.71 22.55 -2.71
N THR A 152 2.46 23.38 -1.99
CA THR A 152 3.93 23.32 -1.94
C THR A 152 4.40 22.87 -0.58
N GLY A 153 5.41 22.00 -0.56
CA GLY A 153 5.98 21.47 0.68
C GLY A 153 5.19 20.28 1.27
N PRO A 154 5.33 20.04 2.59
CA PRO A 154 4.75 18.89 3.28
C PRO A 154 3.22 18.89 3.29
N ILE A 155 2.64 17.80 2.82
CA ILE A 155 1.20 17.54 2.85
C ILE A 155 0.89 16.27 3.64
N ARG A 156 -0.33 16.19 4.15
CA ARG A 156 -0.88 15.02 4.86
C ARG A 156 -2.05 14.46 4.06
N LEU A 157 -2.14 13.14 3.98
CA LEU A 157 -3.25 12.44 3.34
C LEU A 157 -4.14 11.87 4.44
N ALA A 158 -5.44 12.10 4.34
CA ALA A 158 -6.47 11.61 5.23
C ALA A 158 -7.51 10.81 4.43
N ARG A 159 -8.40 10.10 5.12
CA ARG A 159 -9.58 9.48 4.50
C ARG A 159 -10.44 10.58 3.85
N GLY A 160 -10.88 10.34 2.63
CA GLY A 160 -11.67 11.29 1.86
C GLY A 160 -13.16 11.25 2.20
N PRO A 161 -13.97 12.13 1.58
CA PRO A 161 -15.41 12.14 1.76
C PRO A 161 -16.10 10.83 1.29
N ASP A 162 -15.53 10.11 0.33
CA ASP A 162 -16.09 8.89 -0.26
C ASP A 162 -15.38 7.61 0.21
N TRP A 163 -14.88 7.61 1.45
CA TRP A 163 -14.05 6.53 2.02
C TRP A 163 -14.72 5.16 2.15
#